data_AF-A0A8R7QYV4-F1
#
_entry.id   AF-A0A8R7QYV4-F1
#
_cell.length_a   1.000
_cell.length_b   1.000
_cell.length_c   1.000
_cell.angle_alpha   90.00
_cell.angle_beta   90.00
_cell.angle_gamma   90.00
#
_symmetry.space_group_name_H-M   'P 1'
#
loop_
_entity.id
_entity.type
_entity.pdbx_description
1 polymer ?
#
loop_
_entity_poly.entity_id
_entity_poly.type
_entity_poly.pdbx_seq_one_letter_code
_entity_poly.pdbx_strand_id
1 'polypeptide(L)'
;MAGDGEGAAAFAAAKAEWLGGSGGLPLLRWWRASGGGELLRGWDAVRAGAVAPALAAVSGACLAMSAMLLAEAVFMAAASLVRRRPERRYSAGPLGAQDGEDEERGLLGYPMVLVQIPMYNEREVYKLSIGAACGLSWPSDRVIVQVLDDSTDPTIKDLVELECINWAKKGKNVKYEVRNNREGYKAGALKEGMLHAYVQQCDFLAVFDADFQPEPDFLMRTIPYLARNPQIALVQARWEFGNLLTGILGRFCS
;
A
#
# COMPACT_ATOMS: atom_id res chain seq x y z
N MET A 1 35.92 -36.63 -89.25
CA MET A 1 34.85 -36.49 -88.23
C MET A 1 35.18 -35.26 -87.42
N ALA A 2 34.33 -34.26 -87.56
CA ALA A 2 34.46 -32.92 -87.05
C ALA A 2 33.60 -32.78 -85.78
N GLY A 3 33.94 -31.80 -84.95
CA GLY A 3 33.15 -31.39 -83.79
C GLY A 3 33.99 -31.53 -82.52
N ASP A 4 34.63 -30.43 -82.11
CA ASP A 4 35.01 -30.11 -80.71
C ASP A 4 35.77 -28.76 -80.63
N GLY A 5 35.39 -27.77 -81.45
CA GLY A 5 36.01 -26.44 -81.46
C GLY A 5 35.05 -25.26 -81.26
N GLU A 6 33.74 -25.49 -81.34
CA GLU A 6 32.73 -24.42 -81.36
C GLU A 6 32.24 -24.01 -79.96
N GLY A 7 32.37 -24.89 -78.96
CA GLY A 7 31.90 -24.63 -77.59
C GLY A 7 32.81 -23.72 -76.75
N ALA A 8 34.13 -23.77 -76.96
CA ALA A 8 35.08 -22.99 -76.17
C ALA A 8 35.13 -21.51 -76.57
N ALA A 9 34.94 -21.21 -77.86
CA ALA A 9 34.84 -19.83 -78.36
C ALA A 9 33.52 -19.16 -77.93
N ALA A 10 32.41 -19.91 -77.91
CA ALA A 10 31.12 -19.42 -77.43
C ALA A 10 31.15 -19.11 -75.91
N PHE A 11 31.87 -19.90 -75.11
CA PHE A 11 31.99 -19.66 -73.67
C PHE A 11 32.94 -18.51 -73.32
N ALA A 12 34.00 -18.28 -74.12
CA ALA A 12 34.89 -17.14 -73.95
C ALA A 12 34.25 -15.80 -74.38
N ALA A 13 33.45 -15.80 -75.46
CA ALA A 13 32.70 -14.63 -75.90
C ALA A 13 31.59 -14.25 -74.90
N ALA A 14 30.86 -15.23 -74.34
CA ALA A 14 29.85 -15.00 -73.31
C ALA A 14 30.43 -14.46 -71.99
N LYS A 15 31.67 -14.82 -71.66
CA LYS A 15 32.34 -14.37 -70.43
C LYS A 15 32.89 -12.95 -70.53
N ALA A 16 33.29 -12.51 -71.72
CA ALA A 16 33.71 -11.13 -71.97
C ALA A 16 32.53 -10.15 -71.95
N GLU A 17 31.35 -10.57 -72.42
CA GLU A 17 30.12 -9.77 -72.37
C GLU A 17 29.57 -9.62 -70.93
N TRP A 18 29.76 -10.65 -70.09
CA TRP A 18 29.37 -10.63 -68.67
C TRP A 18 30.30 -9.81 -67.77
N LEU A 19 31.58 -9.68 -68.10
CA LEU A 19 32.55 -8.92 -67.29
C LEU A 19 32.85 -7.51 -67.84
N GLY A 20 32.48 -7.22 -69.09
CA GLY A 20 32.64 -5.90 -69.72
C GLY A 20 31.34 -5.09 -69.90
N GLY A 21 30.17 -5.69 -69.65
CA GLY A 21 28.87 -5.05 -69.86
C GLY A 21 28.52 -4.04 -68.76
N SER A 22 28.67 -2.77 -69.08
CA SER A 22 28.13 -1.60 -68.37
C SER A 22 26.60 -1.67 -68.22
N GLY A 23 26.11 -2.48 -67.30
CA GLY A 23 24.70 -2.80 -67.12
C GLY A 23 24.27 -2.84 -65.66
N GLY A 24 24.64 -1.83 -64.87
CA GLY A 24 23.96 -1.59 -63.59
C GLY A 24 22.46 -1.47 -63.85
N LEU A 25 21.67 -2.33 -63.18
CA LEU A 25 20.22 -2.48 -63.34
C LEU A 25 19.55 -1.15 -63.73
N PRO A 26 18.84 -1.08 -64.87
CA PRO A 26 18.27 0.17 -65.36
C PRO A 26 17.35 0.83 -64.33
N LEU A 27 16.70 0.04 -63.46
CA LEU A 27 15.94 0.54 -62.31
C LEU A 27 16.80 1.29 -61.27
N LEU A 28 17.98 0.79 -60.91
CA LEU A 28 18.89 1.48 -59.99
C LEU A 28 19.53 2.71 -60.63
N ARG A 29 19.77 2.67 -61.95
CA ARG A 29 20.33 3.81 -62.71
C ARG A 29 19.28 4.90 -62.96
N TRP A 30 18.03 4.52 -63.23
CA TRP A 30 16.89 5.42 -63.38
C TRP A 30 16.46 6.01 -62.03
N TRP A 31 16.44 5.22 -60.95
CA TRP A 31 16.16 5.74 -59.59
C TRP A 31 17.27 6.66 -59.07
N ARG A 32 18.54 6.41 -59.44
CA ARG A 32 19.67 7.31 -59.14
C ARG A 32 19.70 8.56 -60.05
N ALA A 33 19.14 8.49 -61.25
CA ALA A 33 19.03 9.62 -62.20
C ALA A 33 17.76 10.48 -62.02
N SER A 34 16.68 9.92 -61.46
CA SER A 34 15.37 10.59 -61.25
C SER A 34 15.23 11.22 -59.84
N GLY A 35 16.35 11.59 -59.19
CA GLY A 35 16.32 12.28 -57.88
C GLY A 35 16.17 11.39 -56.65
N GLY A 36 16.13 10.06 -56.78
CA GLY A 36 16.07 9.13 -55.63
C GLY A 36 17.30 9.21 -54.72
N GLY A 37 18.46 9.54 -55.27
CA GLY A 37 19.68 9.82 -54.49
C GLY A 37 19.64 11.14 -53.73
N GLU A 38 18.91 12.15 -54.22
CA GLU A 38 18.70 13.43 -53.52
C GLU A 38 17.67 13.28 -52.41
N LEU A 39 16.61 12.49 -52.63
CA LEU A 39 15.65 12.12 -51.58
C LEU A 39 16.30 11.31 -50.45
N LEU A 40 17.18 10.35 -50.78
CA LEU A 40 17.94 9.60 -49.78
C LEU A 40 18.94 10.48 -49.03
N ARG A 41 19.67 11.38 -49.71
CA ARG A 41 20.58 12.34 -49.04
C ARG A 41 19.83 13.35 -48.18
N GLY A 42 18.67 13.82 -48.64
CA GLY A 42 17.78 14.69 -47.86
C GLY A 42 17.23 13.97 -46.64
N TRP A 43 16.85 12.70 -46.78
CA TRP A 43 16.43 11.85 -45.67
C TRP A 43 17.57 11.58 -44.69
N ASP A 44 18.78 11.31 -45.16
CA ASP A 44 19.96 11.13 -44.32
C ASP A 44 20.33 12.42 -43.58
N ALA A 45 20.20 13.58 -44.24
CA ALA A 45 20.41 14.88 -43.62
C ALA A 45 19.36 15.20 -42.53
N VAL A 46 18.08 14.90 -42.77
CA VAL A 46 17.00 15.05 -41.77
C VAL A 46 17.18 14.06 -40.61
N ARG A 47 17.56 12.82 -40.92
CA ARG A 47 17.83 11.78 -39.93
C ARG A 47 19.00 12.14 -39.04
N ALA A 48 20.10 12.64 -39.61
CA ALA A 48 21.29 13.04 -38.87
C ALA A 48 21.10 14.35 -38.11
N GLY A 49 20.39 15.32 -38.69
CA GLY A 49 20.23 16.66 -38.13
C GLY A 49 19.11 16.79 -37.09
N ALA A 50 18.04 15.99 -37.19
CA ALA A 50 16.86 16.16 -36.34
C ALA A 50 16.46 14.87 -35.61
N VAL A 51 16.36 13.74 -36.31
CA VAL A 51 15.81 12.51 -35.71
C VAL A 51 16.79 11.85 -34.74
N ALA A 52 18.07 11.73 -35.13
CA ALA A 52 19.11 11.16 -34.30
C ALA A 52 19.35 11.94 -32.98
N PRO A 53 19.52 13.28 -32.97
CA PRO A 53 19.68 14.01 -31.72
C PRO A 53 18.41 14.00 -30.86
N ALA A 54 17.21 14.03 -31.46
CA ALA A 54 15.96 13.90 -30.71
C ALA A 54 15.84 12.54 -30.01
N LEU A 55 16.14 11.44 -30.71
CA LEU A 55 16.14 10.10 -30.13
C LEU A 55 17.22 9.94 -29.04
N ALA A 56 18.41 10.49 -29.25
CA ALA A 56 19.48 10.48 -28.26
C ALA A 56 19.08 11.27 -26.99
N ALA A 57 18.42 12.42 -27.15
CA ALA A 57 17.91 13.21 -26.03
C ALA A 57 16.82 12.45 -25.25
N VAL A 58 15.86 11.83 -25.95
CA VAL A 58 14.80 11.01 -25.32
C VAL A 58 15.39 9.80 -24.59
N SER A 59 16.35 9.11 -25.20
CA SER A 59 17.05 7.99 -24.57
C SER A 59 17.83 8.44 -23.34
N GLY A 60 18.54 9.56 -23.42
CA GLY A 60 19.25 10.16 -22.29
C GLY A 60 18.33 10.54 -21.14
N ALA A 61 17.18 11.17 -21.43
CA ALA A 61 16.17 11.51 -20.43
C ALA A 61 15.58 10.25 -19.76
N CYS A 62 15.31 9.19 -20.55
CA CYS A 62 14.83 7.92 -20.04
C CYS A 62 15.84 7.25 -19.10
N LEU A 63 17.13 7.23 -19.48
CA LEU A 63 18.21 6.72 -18.65
C LEU A 63 18.38 7.52 -17.35
N ALA A 64 18.27 8.85 -17.43
CA ALA A 64 18.34 9.72 -16.25
C ALA A 64 17.18 9.45 -15.27
N MET A 65 15.95 9.33 -15.77
CA MET A 65 14.79 8.96 -14.93
C MET A 65 14.94 7.57 -14.33
N SER A 66 15.39 6.59 -15.12
CA SER A 66 15.63 5.22 -14.63
C SER A 66 16.72 5.19 -13.54
N ALA A 67 17.80 5.95 -13.71
CA ALA A 67 18.86 6.07 -12.72
C ALA A 67 18.38 6.75 -11.42
N MET A 68 17.55 7.80 -11.52
CA MET A 68 16.96 8.46 -10.36
C MET A 68 16.04 7.50 -9.58
N LEU A 69 15.16 6.77 -10.26
CA LEU A 69 14.29 5.76 -9.63
C LEU A 69 15.10 4.63 -8.97
N LEU A 70 16.18 4.18 -9.61
CA LEU A 70 17.09 3.19 -9.00
C LEU A 70 17.80 3.75 -7.76
N ALA A 71 18.24 5.00 -7.81
CA ALA A 71 18.88 5.66 -6.66
C ALA A 71 17.90 5.77 -5.48
N GLU A 72 16.65 6.17 -5.71
CA GLU A 72 15.60 6.20 -4.69
C GLU A 72 15.31 4.81 -4.13
N ALA A 73 15.21 3.79 -4.99
CA ALA A 73 14.99 2.41 -4.56
C ALA A 73 16.14 1.88 -3.69
N VAL A 74 17.39 2.13 -4.09
CA VAL A 74 18.58 1.75 -3.32
C VAL A 74 18.63 2.51 -2.00
N PHE A 75 18.31 3.80 -2.00
CA PHE A 75 18.24 4.60 -0.78
C PHE A 75 17.18 4.06 0.18
N MET A 76 15.98 3.75 -0.30
CA MET A 76 14.91 3.15 0.50
C MET A 76 15.29 1.75 1.01
N ALA A 77 15.96 0.93 0.20
CA ALA A 77 16.45 -0.38 0.62
C ALA A 77 17.53 -0.27 1.71
N ALA A 78 18.52 0.61 1.53
CA ALA A 78 19.56 0.87 2.51
C ALA A 78 18.98 1.45 3.81
N ALA A 79 18.08 2.44 3.70
CA ALA A 79 17.36 2.99 4.84
C ALA A 79 16.51 1.91 5.54
N SER A 80 15.90 0.98 4.81
CA SER A 80 15.16 -0.14 5.39
C SER A 80 16.09 -1.09 6.16
N LEU A 81 17.29 -1.38 5.67
CA LEU A 81 18.27 -2.24 6.36
C LEU A 81 18.78 -1.60 7.65
N VAL A 82 18.93 -0.27 7.67
CA VAL A 82 19.27 0.50 8.89
C VAL A 82 18.06 0.56 9.84
N ARG A 83 16.84 0.75 9.30
CA ARG A 83 15.59 0.77 10.06
C ARG A 83 15.11 -0.60 10.54
N ARG A 84 15.64 -1.71 9.99
CA ARG A 84 15.41 -3.10 10.43
C ARG A 84 16.04 -3.44 11.80
N ARG A 85 16.67 -2.47 12.47
CA ARG A 85 17.02 -2.55 13.90
C ARG A 85 16.05 -1.80 14.84
N PRO A 86 14.71 -1.78 14.68
CA PRO A 86 13.83 -1.06 15.60
C PRO A 86 13.49 -1.92 16.83
N GLU A 87 13.59 -3.26 16.70
CA GLU A 87 13.26 -4.25 17.73
C GLU A 87 14.07 -4.05 19.03
N ARG A 88 15.25 -3.45 18.93
CA ARG A 88 16.11 -3.19 20.09
C ARG A 88 15.90 -1.82 20.74
N ARG A 89 15.08 -0.94 20.15
CA ARG A 89 14.94 0.46 20.62
C ARG A 89 13.71 0.71 21.46
N TYR A 90 12.70 -0.14 21.33
CA TYR A 90 11.49 -0.08 22.15
C TYR A 90 11.19 -1.50 22.61
N SER A 91 11.86 -1.96 23.67
CA SER A 91 11.45 -3.17 24.37
C SER A 91 10.63 -2.70 25.56
N ALA A 92 9.32 -2.91 25.50
CA ALA A 92 8.46 -2.67 26.65
C ALA A 92 8.06 -4.03 27.24
N GLY A 93 8.61 -4.38 28.41
CA GLY A 93 8.08 -5.48 29.24
C GLY A 93 6.66 -5.19 29.76
N PRO A 94 5.96 -6.17 30.37
CA PRO A 94 4.58 -6.02 30.82
C PRO A 94 4.37 -4.78 31.74
N LEU A 95 3.23 -4.11 31.61
CA LEU A 95 2.78 -3.12 32.60
C LEU A 95 2.45 -3.87 33.90
N GLY A 96 3.01 -3.43 35.04
CA GLY A 96 2.84 -4.07 36.35
C GLY A 96 4.00 -4.95 36.85
N ALA A 97 5.10 -5.09 36.09
CA ALA A 97 6.28 -5.86 36.51
C ALA A 97 7.38 -5.02 37.20
N GLN A 98 7.10 -3.75 37.51
CA GLN A 98 8.00 -2.90 38.29
C GLN A 98 7.43 -2.71 39.68
N ASP A 99 8.27 -3.10 40.65
CA ASP A 99 8.14 -2.96 42.10
C ASP A 99 7.35 -4.06 42.79
N GLY A 100 8.05 -4.80 43.65
CA GLY A 100 7.56 -5.98 44.34
C GLY A 100 6.44 -5.70 45.32
N GLU A 101 5.70 -6.77 45.62
CA GLU A 101 4.89 -6.95 46.82
C GLU A 101 3.78 -5.90 47.02
N ASP A 102 2.79 -5.83 46.13
CA ASP A 102 1.46 -5.25 46.41
C ASP A 102 0.48 -5.63 45.27
N GLU A 103 -0.28 -6.72 45.39
CA GLU A 103 -1.27 -7.14 44.38
C GLU A 103 -2.36 -6.08 44.13
N GLU A 104 -2.63 -5.20 45.10
CA GLU A 104 -3.59 -4.09 44.95
C GLU A 104 -3.08 -2.93 44.06
N ARG A 105 -1.75 -2.79 43.86
CA ARG A 105 -1.19 -1.82 42.90
C ARG A 105 -1.26 -2.29 41.45
N GLY A 106 -1.55 -3.57 41.22
CA GLY A 106 -1.65 -4.16 39.89
C GLY A 106 -2.67 -3.45 38.98
N LEU A 107 -3.77 -2.93 39.55
CA LEU A 107 -4.82 -2.18 38.83
C LEU A 107 -4.51 -0.67 38.68
N LEU A 108 -3.70 -0.10 39.56
CA LEU A 108 -3.30 1.31 39.53
C LEU A 108 -2.22 1.60 38.47
N GLY A 109 -1.52 0.57 38.01
CA GLY A 109 -0.50 0.69 36.95
C GLY A 109 -1.05 0.71 35.52
N TYR A 110 -2.36 0.46 35.33
CA TYR A 110 -2.99 0.50 34.01
C TYR A 110 -3.62 1.87 33.75
N PRO A 111 -3.18 2.59 32.71
CA PRO A 111 -3.80 3.86 32.34
C PRO A 111 -5.24 3.64 31.85
N MET A 112 -6.05 4.69 31.95
CA MET A 112 -7.42 4.67 31.45
C MET A 112 -7.41 4.70 29.91
N VAL A 113 -8.09 3.75 29.26
CA VAL A 113 -8.14 3.67 27.79
C VAL A 113 -9.57 3.85 27.30
N LEU A 114 -9.77 4.77 26.38
CA LEU A 114 -10.98 4.89 25.58
C LEU A 114 -10.82 4.06 24.30
N VAL A 115 -11.80 3.19 24.02
CA VAL A 115 -11.90 2.45 22.77
C VAL A 115 -13.08 3.00 21.98
N GLN A 116 -12.84 3.68 20.87
CA GLN A 116 -13.88 4.23 20.00
C GLN A 116 -14.15 3.33 18.81
N ILE A 117 -15.43 3.06 18.55
CA ILE A 117 -15.91 2.30 17.40
C ILE A 117 -16.97 3.12 16.66
N PRO A 118 -16.61 3.88 15.61
CA PRO A 118 -17.58 4.52 14.74
C PRO A 118 -18.29 3.48 13.86
N MET A 119 -19.61 3.53 13.86
CA MET A 119 -20.52 2.64 13.14
C MET A 119 -21.44 3.42 12.21
N TYR A 120 -21.67 2.90 11.02
CA TYR A 120 -22.64 3.34 10.02
C TYR A 120 -23.24 2.16 9.23
N ASN A 121 -24.46 1.77 9.60
CA ASN A 121 -25.27 0.74 8.95
C ASN A 121 -24.59 -0.67 8.88
N GLU A 122 -23.74 -1.04 9.84
CA GLU A 122 -23.06 -2.34 9.84
C GLU A 122 -23.86 -3.49 10.48
N ARG A 123 -24.87 -3.98 9.76
CA ARG A 123 -25.75 -5.05 10.26
C ARG A 123 -25.03 -6.38 10.56
N GLU A 124 -24.01 -6.75 9.80
CA GLU A 124 -23.38 -8.07 9.90
C GLU A 124 -22.21 -8.09 10.89
N VAL A 125 -21.53 -6.96 11.08
CA VAL A 125 -20.26 -6.91 11.84
C VAL A 125 -20.37 -6.26 13.22
N TYR A 126 -21.46 -5.55 13.55
CA TYR A 126 -21.59 -4.86 14.84
C TYR A 126 -21.35 -5.78 16.04
N LYS A 127 -21.90 -7.00 16.02
CA LYS A 127 -21.72 -7.97 17.12
C LYS A 127 -20.26 -8.39 17.30
N LEU A 128 -19.57 -8.64 16.19
CA LEU A 128 -18.19 -9.09 16.20
C LEU A 128 -17.27 -7.97 16.66
N SER A 129 -17.48 -6.75 16.18
CA SER A 129 -16.66 -5.58 16.54
C SER A 129 -16.85 -5.17 18.00
N ILE A 130 -18.09 -5.02 18.47
CA ILE A 130 -18.38 -4.71 19.88
C ILE A 130 -17.88 -5.84 20.78
N GLY A 131 -18.09 -7.09 20.37
CA GLY A 131 -17.62 -8.26 21.10
C GLY A 131 -16.09 -8.30 21.22
N ALA A 132 -15.37 -8.03 20.13
CA ALA A 132 -13.91 -7.99 20.14
C ALA A 132 -13.38 -6.85 21.01
N ALA A 133 -13.96 -5.64 20.92
CA ALA A 133 -13.58 -4.51 21.76
C ALA A 133 -13.85 -4.76 23.25
N CYS A 134 -14.99 -5.36 23.60
CA CYS A 134 -15.31 -5.75 24.97
C CYS A 134 -14.48 -6.93 25.48
N GLY A 135 -13.94 -7.73 24.55
CA GLY A 135 -13.08 -8.89 24.79
C GLY A 135 -11.59 -8.56 24.93
N LEU A 136 -11.20 -7.28 24.82
CA LEU A 136 -9.84 -6.85 25.08
C LEU A 136 -9.40 -7.22 26.51
N SER A 137 -8.20 -7.76 26.62
CA SER A 137 -7.53 -8.12 27.86
C SER A 137 -7.01 -6.86 28.53
N TRP A 138 -7.92 -6.14 29.17
CA TRP A 138 -7.67 -4.95 29.96
C TRP A 138 -8.61 -4.93 31.16
N PRO A 139 -8.22 -4.36 32.31
CA PRO A 139 -9.13 -4.23 33.44
C PRO A 139 -10.42 -3.50 33.05
N SER A 140 -11.59 -4.07 33.35
CA SER A 140 -12.89 -3.56 32.92
C SER A 140 -13.23 -2.18 33.50
N ASP A 141 -12.61 -1.82 34.62
CA ASP A 141 -12.68 -0.49 35.26
C ASP A 141 -11.75 0.53 34.61
N ARG A 142 -10.75 0.08 33.84
CA ARG A 142 -9.74 0.90 33.16
C ARG A 142 -9.92 1.02 31.64
N VAL A 143 -10.97 0.42 31.09
CA VAL A 143 -11.34 0.55 29.68
C VAL A 143 -12.77 1.04 29.55
N ILE A 144 -12.99 1.99 28.64
CA ILE A 144 -14.31 2.47 28.26
C ILE A 144 -14.48 2.19 26.78
N VAL A 145 -15.49 1.40 26.41
CA VAL A 145 -15.83 1.15 25.00
C VAL A 145 -16.93 2.12 24.59
N GLN A 146 -16.63 3.04 23.69
CA GLN A 146 -17.56 4.02 23.15
C GLN A 146 -17.94 3.63 21.72
N VAL A 147 -19.20 3.25 21.53
CA VAL A 147 -19.79 2.95 20.23
C VAL A 147 -20.49 4.22 19.74
N LEU A 148 -20.03 4.74 18.60
CA LEU A 148 -20.52 5.98 17.99
C LEU A 148 -21.35 5.61 16.76
N ASP A 149 -22.68 5.57 16.88
CA ASP A 149 -23.56 5.08 15.83
C ASP A 149 -24.21 6.21 15.02
N ASP A 150 -23.78 6.33 13.76
CA ASP A 150 -24.27 7.26 12.74
C ASP A 150 -25.31 6.64 11.80
N SER A 151 -25.77 5.42 12.08
CA SER A 151 -26.69 4.69 11.22
C SER A 151 -27.97 5.49 10.93
N THR A 152 -28.58 5.20 9.79
CA THR A 152 -29.87 5.80 9.41
C THR A 152 -31.02 4.84 9.60
N ASP A 153 -30.75 3.53 9.58
CA ASP A 153 -31.75 2.49 9.79
C ASP A 153 -32.06 2.32 11.30
N PRO A 154 -33.30 2.59 11.76
CA PRO A 154 -33.69 2.39 13.15
C PRO A 154 -33.49 0.95 13.63
N THR A 155 -33.70 -0.03 12.74
CA THR A 155 -33.54 -1.45 13.08
C THR A 155 -32.10 -1.77 13.45
N ILE A 156 -31.14 -1.17 12.74
CA ILE A 156 -29.71 -1.37 13.02
C ILE A 156 -29.33 -0.70 14.34
N LYS A 157 -29.83 0.52 14.59
CA LYS A 157 -29.63 1.22 15.88
C LYS A 157 -30.11 0.40 17.06
N ASP A 158 -31.33 -0.13 16.98
CA ASP A 158 -31.92 -0.94 18.05
C ASP A 158 -31.07 -2.19 18.33
N LEU A 159 -30.53 -2.81 17.28
CA LEU A 159 -29.66 -3.98 17.40
C LEU A 159 -28.31 -3.65 18.06
N VAL A 160 -27.68 -2.54 17.66
CA VAL A 160 -26.39 -2.07 18.20
C VAL A 160 -26.55 -1.66 19.66
N GLU A 161 -27.60 -0.90 19.99
CA GLU A 161 -27.93 -0.49 21.35
C GLU A 161 -28.18 -1.71 22.25
N LEU A 162 -28.97 -2.69 21.78
CA LEU A 162 -29.24 -3.91 22.52
C LEU A 162 -27.97 -4.69 22.84
N GLU A 163 -27.04 -4.78 21.88
CA GLU A 163 -25.75 -5.44 22.09
C GLU A 163 -24.89 -4.69 23.12
N CYS A 164 -24.86 -3.35 23.06
CA CYS A 164 -24.17 -2.53 24.07
C CYS A 164 -24.75 -2.76 25.48
N ILE A 165 -26.08 -2.81 25.61
CA ILE A 165 -26.77 -3.12 26.87
C ILE A 165 -26.40 -4.52 27.37
N ASN A 166 -26.31 -5.52 26.47
CA ASN A 166 -25.93 -6.88 26.84
C ASN A 166 -24.50 -6.95 27.40
N TRP A 167 -23.56 -6.21 26.82
CA TRP A 167 -22.19 -6.12 27.36
C TRP A 167 -22.11 -5.32 28.65
N ALA A 168 -22.88 -4.24 28.77
CA ALA A 168 -23.00 -3.48 30.02
C ALA A 168 -23.49 -4.37 31.17
N LYS A 169 -24.49 -5.24 30.93
CA LYS A 169 -24.98 -6.23 31.90
C LYS A 169 -23.94 -7.28 32.29
N LYS A 170 -22.95 -7.57 31.43
CA LYS A 170 -21.81 -8.44 31.72
C LYS A 170 -20.70 -7.73 32.51
N GLY A 171 -20.92 -6.48 32.94
CA GLY A 171 -19.95 -5.71 33.72
C GLY A 171 -18.87 -5.01 32.89
N LYS A 172 -19.08 -4.86 31.57
CA LYS A 172 -18.19 -4.08 30.70
C LYS A 172 -18.65 -2.62 30.65
N ASN A 173 -17.71 -1.68 30.67
CA ASN A 173 -18.04 -0.26 30.59
C ASN A 173 -18.25 0.18 29.13
N VAL A 174 -19.46 -0.04 28.62
CA VAL A 174 -19.85 0.32 27.25
C VAL A 174 -20.74 1.55 27.25
N LYS A 175 -20.46 2.50 26.35
CA LYS A 175 -21.23 3.73 26.11
C LYS A 175 -21.70 3.72 24.66
N TYR A 176 -23.00 3.83 24.46
CA TYR A 176 -23.61 3.94 23.15
C TYR A 176 -24.02 5.40 22.95
N GLU A 177 -23.48 6.05 21.93
CA GLU A 177 -23.73 7.45 21.63
C GLU A 177 -24.22 7.57 20.19
N VAL A 178 -25.30 8.35 20.01
CA VAL A 178 -25.90 8.64 18.71
C VAL A 178 -25.98 10.14 18.57
N ARG A 179 -25.65 10.64 17.38
CA ARG A 179 -25.78 12.06 17.06
C ARG A 179 -26.90 12.31 16.06
N ASN A 180 -27.42 13.53 16.08
CA ASN A 180 -28.52 13.96 15.20
C ASN A 180 -28.02 14.55 13.87
N ASN A 181 -26.77 15.02 13.80
CA ASN A 181 -26.19 15.66 12.63
C ASN A 181 -24.94 14.93 12.16
N ARG A 182 -24.86 14.56 10.89
CA ARG A 182 -23.75 13.79 10.30
C ARG A 182 -22.64 14.67 9.71
N GLU A 183 -22.51 15.90 10.21
CA GLU A 183 -21.43 16.78 9.78
C GLU A 183 -20.06 16.15 10.08
N GLY A 184 -19.17 16.16 9.08
CA GLY A 184 -17.82 15.58 9.20
C GLY A 184 -17.77 14.05 9.15
N TYR A 185 -18.88 13.35 8.91
CA TYR A 185 -18.93 11.87 8.79
C TYR A 185 -18.18 11.19 9.97
N LYS A 186 -17.37 10.18 9.69
CA LYS A 186 -16.57 9.44 10.69
C LYS A 186 -15.70 10.34 11.55
N ALA A 187 -15.03 11.33 10.96
CA ALA A 187 -14.17 12.26 11.71
C ALA A 187 -14.99 13.16 12.65
N GLY A 188 -16.18 13.56 12.21
CA GLY A 188 -17.14 14.29 13.03
C GLY A 188 -17.64 13.47 14.22
N ALA A 189 -18.01 12.20 13.98
CA ALA A 189 -18.47 11.30 15.03
C ALA A 189 -17.39 11.10 16.10
N LEU A 190 -16.15 10.82 15.69
CA LEU A 190 -15.01 10.67 16.61
C LEU A 190 -14.78 11.95 17.42
N LYS A 191 -14.81 13.12 16.77
CA LYS A 191 -14.63 14.41 17.44
C LYS A 191 -15.73 14.68 18.47
N GLU A 192 -16.98 14.40 18.15
CA GLU A 192 -18.11 14.57 19.06
C GLU A 192 -18.04 13.58 20.23
N GLY A 193 -17.64 12.33 19.96
CA GLY A 193 -17.35 11.32 20.98
C GLY A 193 -16.32 11.77 22.00
N MET A 194 -15.34 12.59 21.62
CA MET A 194 -14.34 13.15 22.53
C MET A 194 -14.89 14.25 23.47
N LEU A 195 -16.07 14.79 23.22
CA LEU A 195 -16.65 15.88 24.03
C LEU A 195 -17.32 15.38 25.32
N HIS A 196 -17.57 14.07 25.44
CA HIS A 196 -18.25 13.52 26.60
C HIS A 196 -17.37 13.60 27.86
N ALA A 197 -17.96 13.95 29.00
CA ALA A 197 -17.22 14.17 30.25
C ALA A 197 -16.40 12.96 30.70
N TYR A 198 -16.90 11.74 30.48
CA TYR A 198 -16.20 10.51 30.83
C TYR A 198 -14.96 10.22 29.97
N VAL A 199 -14.76 10.94 28.86
CA VAL A 199 -13.57 10.80 28.02
C VAL A 199 -12.39 11.54 28.61
N GLN A 200 -12.64 12.61 29.38
CA GLN A 200 -11.59 13.44 29.98
C GLN A 200 -10.75 12.69 31.02
N GLN A 201 -11.24 11.56 31.54
CA GLN A 201 -10.50 10.70 32.46
C GLN A 201 -9.63 9.65 31.75
N CYS A 202 -9.70 9.55 30.42
CA CYS A 202 -8.94 8.58 29.64
C CYS A 202 -7.58 9.16 29.22
N ASP A 203 -6.50 8.40 29.45
CA ASP A 203 -5.14 8.77 29.11
C ASP A 203 -4.82 8.46 27.64
N PHE A 204 -5.40 7.38 27.11
CA PHE A 204 -5.17 6.91 25.75
C PHE A 204 -6.48 6.68 25.01
N LEU A 205 -6.42 6.87 23.69
CA LEU A 205 -7.51 6.58 22.76
C LEU A 205 -7.06 5.50 21.76
N ALA A 206 -7.82 4.42 21.68
CA ALA A 206 -7.76 3.43 20.63
C ALA A 206 -8.99 3.59 19.74
N VAL A 207 -8.80 3.67 18.42
CA VAL A 207 -9.89 3.77 17.44
C VAL A 207 -9.89 2.50 16.59
N PHE A 208 -11.04 1.83 16.52
CA PHE A 208 -11.24 0.65 15.67
C PHE A 208 -12.41 0.89 14.72
N ASP A 209 -12.25 0.49 13.46
CA ASP A 209 -13.36 0.52 12.51
C ASP A 209 -14.39 -0.56 12.85
N ALA A 210 -15.64 -0.40 12.39
CA ALA A 210 -16.73 -1.32 12.71
C ALA A 210 -16.54 -2.75 12.17
N ASP A 211 -15.65 -2.95 11.21
CA ASP A 211 -15.24 -4.25 10.68
C ASP A 211 -14.00 -4.84 11.36
N PHE A 212 -13.36 -4.08 12.25
CA PHE A 212 -12.15 -4.50 12.96
C PHE A 212 -12.47 -5.39 14.15
N GLN A 213 -11.68 -6.47 14.25
CA GLN A 213 -11.72 -7.42 15.36
C GLN A 213 -10.31 -7.48 15.96
N PRO A 214 -9.97 -6.57 16.90
CA PRO A 214 -8.66 -6.59 17.53
C PRO A 214 -8.43 -7.89 18.30
N GLU A 215 -7.19 -8.38 18.30
CA GLU A 215 -6.78 -9.49 19.17
C GLU A 215 -6.94 -9.09 20.65
N PRO A 216 -7.30 -10.02 21.55
CA PRO A 216 -7.53 -9.70 22.96
C PRO A 216 -6.33 -9.00 23.63
N ASP A 217 -5.10 -9.30 23.21
CA ASP A 217 -3.88 -8.73 23.78
C ASP A 217 -3.45 -7.39 23.15
N PHE A 218 -4.26 -6.82 22.25
CA PHE A 218 -3.92 -5.60 21.50
C PHE A 218 -3.50 -4.44 22.41
N LEU A 219 -4.27 -4.13 23.46
CA LEU A 219 -3.95 -3.03 24.39
C LEU A 219 -2.69 -3.34 25.19
N MET A 220 -2.52 -4.59 25.63
CA MET A 220 -1.32 -5.06 26.32
C MET A 220 -0.06 -4.91 25.48
N ARG A 221 -0.18 -5.02 24.15
CA ARG A 221 0.94 -4.88 23.21
C ARG A 221 1.19 -3.45 22.76
N THR A 222 0.22 -2.56 22.85
CA THR A 222 0.32 -1.20 22.28
C THR A 222 0.54 -0.13 23.35
N ILE A 223 -0.24 -0.16 24.43
CA ILE A 223 -0.21 0.86 25.49
C ILE A 223 1.15 0.97 26.21
N PRO A 224 1.89 -0.12 26.53
CA PRO A 224 3.18 0.00 27.20
C PRO A 224 4.21 0.84 26.44
N TYR A 225 4.13 0.86 25.10
CA TYR A 225 5.02 1.66 24.24
C TYR A 225 4.71 3.15 24.35
N LEU A 226 3.43 3.51 24.39
CA LEU A 226 2.97 4.88 24.54
C LEU A 226 3.23 5.40 25.96
N ALA A 227 2.87 4.62 26.97
CA ALA A 227 2.98 5.01 28.37
C ALA A 227 4.45 5.25 28.81
N ARG A 228 5.41 4.50 28.26
CA ARG A 228 6.83 4.62 28.64
C ARG A 228 7.60 5.67 27.84
N ASN A 229 7.09 6.10 26.69
CA ASN A 229 7.81 7.03 25.83
C ASN A 229 6.95 8.24 25.46
N PRO A 230 7.12 9.40 26.15
CA PRO A 230 6.33 10.60 25.89
C PRO A 230 6.60 11.24 24.52
N GLN A 231 7.61 10.76 23.78
CA GLN A 231 7.88 11.21 22.40
C GLN A 231 7.03 10.49 21.35
N ILE A 232 6.29 9.44 21.73
CA ILE A 232 5.43 8.67 20.83
C ILE A 232 3.99 9.12 21.03
N ALA A 233 3.40 9.70 19.98
CA ALA A 233 2.00 10.14 20.00
C ALA A 233 1.02 9.12 19.39
N LEU A 234 1.51 8.17 18.58
CA LEU A 234 0.66 7.23 17.84
C LEU A 234 1.36 5.88 17.69
N VAL A 235 0.61 4.80 17.92
CA VAL A 235 0.97 3.45 17.54
C VAL A 235 -0.02 2.97 16.49
N GLN A 236 0.48 2.58 15.32
CA GLN A 236 -0.33 2.01 14.26
C GLN A 236 -0.06 0.52 14.17
N ALA A 237 -1.09 -0.29 14.40
CA ALA A 237 -1.03 -1.73 14.17
C ALA A 237 -1.19 -2.06 12.69
N ARG A 238 -0.63 -3.20 12.28
CA ARG A 238 -0.78 -3.70 10.91
C ARG A 238 -2.22 -4.15 10.68
N TRP A 239 -2.72 -3.86 9.48
CA TRP A 239 -4.01 -4.35 8.99
C TRP A 239 -3.81 -5.73 8.36
N GLU A 240 -4.54 -6.72 8.83
CA GLU A 240 -4.57 -8.06 8.25
C GLU A 240 -6.03 -8.47 7.98
N PHE A 241 -6.31 -8.94 6.77
CA PHE A 241 -7.65 -9.35 6.38
C PHE A 241 -7.88 -10.81 6.78
N GLY A 242 -8.85 -11.06 7.66
CA GLY A 242 -9.21 -12.40 8.16
C GLY A 242 -9.85 -13.35 7.13
N ASN A 243 -9.94 -12.96 5.84
CA ASN A 243 -10.50 -13.80 4.79
C ASN A 243 -9.71 -13.67 3.47
N LEU A 244 -8.80 -14.61 3.22
CA LEU A 244 -8.20 -14.89 1.92
C LEU A 244 -8.52 -16.31 1.44
N LEU A 245 -9.72 -16.80 1.73
CA LEU A 245 -10.22 -18.08 1.21
C LEU A 245 -11.39 -17.90 0.24
N THR A 246 -11.15 -17.12 -0.82
CA THR A 246 -11.81 -17.31 -2.12
C THR A 246 -10.95 -16.69 -3.23
N GLY A 247 -9.79 -17.31 -3.50
CA GLY A 247 -8.97 -16.96 -4.66
C GLY A 247 -7.54 -17.49 -4.53
N ILE A 248 -7.00 -18.03 -5.62
CA ILE A 248 -5.72 -18.75 -5.76
C ILE A 248 -4.45 -17.93 -5.38
N LEU A 249 -4.59 -16.72 -4.84
CA LEU A 249 -3.48 -15.79 -4.55
C LEU A 249 -3.13 -15.70 -3.05
N GLY A 250 -3.17 -16.83 -2.34
CA GLY A 250 -2.84 -16.92 -0.91
C GLY A 250 -1.49 -17.58 -0.60
N ARG A 251 -0.53 -17.56 -1.53
CA ARG A 251 0.85 -18.04 -1.27
C ARG A 251 1.83 -16.93 -1.50
N PHE A 252 2.06 -16.10 -0.50
CA PHE A 252 3.35 -15.45 -0.21
C PHE A 252 3.14 -14.53 0.99
N CYS A 253 3.12 -15.11 2.19
CA CYS A 253 3.53 -14.47 3.45
C CYS A 253 3.40 -15.53 4.57
N SER A 254 4.47 -16.31 4.75
CA SER A 254 4.88 -16.91 6.02
C SER A 254 6.28 -16.42 6.30
#